data_AF-A0A7R9P0S4-F1
#
_entry.id   AF-A0A7R9P0S4-F1
#
_cell.length_a   1.000
_cell.length_b   1.000
_cell.length_c   1.000
_cell.angle_alpha   90.00
_cell.angle_beta   90.00
_cell.angle_gamma   90.00
#
_symmetry.space_group_name_H-M   'P 1'
#
loop_
_entity.id
_entity.type
_entity.pdbx_description
1 polymer ?
#
loop_
_entity_poly.entity_id
_entity_poly.type
_entity_poly.pdbx_seq_one_letter_code
_entity_poly.pdbx_strand_id
1 'polypeptide(L)'
;MMGKPPSVHPTKIRTSISSSSAVELNTTSALANYATEAGHDRFTFRVLPKGNCSYCTPIDPAQDIVFLLYTRRNPDLPFQLKLNDDDLLSLSPFDHEHPTVFYIHGFTEFGLGLGCNTIKEGKTQFHHIKGTYLKKGWYNVVVVDWSALCAGPWYSTAVGNSQVCGDYLALFLDYLIYSGMPLSTLHIIGFSLGAEVAGFTGRAITSGKLPRITGLDPAYPEYGRRNPLGRLNTLDAEFVDVIHTDSGQLGFPNPIGHIDFFPNGGRRMQPGCDMLTLLKRGVYEELCKLRQEDVEIRQDETATFVRVVLMSHTNVPVACGHMRAWKYYAESVNNEMGFPAVQCKNWLNYKSGKCIASRGNTDFMGFAASKQ
;
A
#
# COMPACT_ATOMS: atom_id res chain seq x y z
N MET A 1 90.46 2.72 -38.93
CA MET A 1 89.11 2.97 -38.39
C MET A 1 88.32 3.72 -39.45
N MET A 2 87.43 3.04 -40.20
CA MET A 2 86.70 3.59 -41.34
C MET A 2 85.40 2.79 -41.58
N GLY A 3 84.37 3.41 -42.17
CA GLY A 3 83.68 2.74 -43.28
C GLY A 3 82.21 2.29 -43.20
N LYS A 4 81.25 3.24 -43.09
CA LYS A 4 80.07 3.37 -44.00
C LYS A 4 78.98 2.24 -44.02
N PRO A 5 77.86 2.32 -44.80
CA PRO A 5 76.47 2.12 -44.29
C PRO A 5 75.76 0.90 -44.98
N PRO A 6 74.40 0.63 -45.00
CA PRO A 6 73.27 1.56 -45.20
C PRO A 6 71.94 1.24 -44.44
N SER A 7 70.82 1.66 -45.04
CA SER A 7 69.39 1.78 -44.68
C SER A 7 68.48 0.53 -44.80
N VAL A 8 67.32 0.51 -44.12
CA VAL A 8 65.91 0.62 -44.64
C VAL A 8 64.87 0.20 -43.56
N HIS A 9 63.67 0.82 -43.57
CA HIS A 9 62.44 0.53 -42.78
C HIS A 9 61.90 -0.92 -42.93
N PRO A 10 61.02 -1.47 -42.05
CA PRO A 10 59.89 -0.78 -41.38
C PRO A 10 59.55 -1.17 -39.92
N THR A 11 59.14 -0.20 -39.12
CA THR A 11 58.68 -0.44 -37.74
C THR A 11 57.20 -0.84 -37.70
N LYS A 12 56.92 -2.12 -37.40
CA LYS A 12 55.55 -2.58 -37.10
C LYS A 12 55.17 -2.31 -35.65
N ILE A 13 53.96 -1.78 -35.51
CA ILE A 13 53.12 -1.59 -34.32
C ILE A 13 53.32 -2.68 -33.23
N ARG A 14 53.60 -2.25 -31.99
CA ARG A 14 52.90 -2.81 -30.79
C ARG A 14 52.89 -1.87 -29.59
N THR A 15 51.68 -1.47 -29.22
CA THR A 15 51.15 -1.00 -27.92
C THR A 15 52.04 -1.08 -26.67
N SER A 16 52.18 0.05 -25.96
CA SER A 16 52.33 0.07 -24.49
C SER A 16 51.79 1.36 -23.87
N ILE A 17 50.63 1.24 -23.21
CA ILE A 17 50.22 1.87 -21.94
C ILE A 17 50.75 3.30 -21.65
N SER A 18 49.85 4.27 -21.60
CA SER A 18 49.95 5.39 -20.64
C SER A 18 48.55 5.75 -20.13
N SER A 19 48.49 6.14 -18.85
CA SER A 19 47.27 6.37 -18.07
C SER A 19 46.51 7.64 -18.46
N SER A 20 45.18 7.60 -18.48
CA SER A 20 44.35 8.23 -17.42
C SER A 20 42.84 8.19 -17.71
N SER A 21 42.05 8.13 -16.63
CA SER A 21 40.70 8.72 -16.50
C SER A 21 39.57 8.31 -17.46
N ALA A 22 38.90 7.17 -17.20
CA ALA A 22 37.43 7.05 -17.06
C ALA A 22 37.05 5.57 -16.90
N VAL A 23 36.25 5.23 -15.88
CA VAL A 23 35.58 3.92 -15.81
C VAL A 23 34.16 4.10 -16.35
N GLU A 24 33.90 3.61 -17.55
CA GLU A 24 32.54 3.49 -18.08
C GLU A 24 31.82 2.37 -17.32
N LEU A 25 30.86 2.74 -16.46
CA LEU A 25 29.89 1.79 -15.92
C LEU A 25 28.80 1.56 -16.96
N ASN A 26 28.96 0.49 -17.74
CA ASN A 26 27.98 0.05 -18.73
C ASN A 26 26.79 -0.64 -18.05
N THR A 27 25.86 0.14 -17.49
CA THR A 27 24.63 -0.37 -16.85
C THR A 27 23.46 -0.43 -17.83
N THR A 28 23.59 -1.23 -18.89
CA THR A 28 22.45 -1.62 -19.74
C THR A 28 21.82 -2.94 -19.26
N SER A 29 20.95 -2.88 -18.24
CA SER A 29 19.79 -3.78 -18.07
C SER A 29 18.97 -3.46 -16.81
N ALA A 30 17.68 -3.85 -16.83
CA ALA A 30 16.79 -4.02 -15.67
C ALA A 30 16.13 -2.82 -14.96
N LEU A 31 16.05 -1.61 -15.55
CA LEU A 31 15.13 -0.55 -15.07
C LEU A 31 14.09 -0.04 -16.10
N ALA A 32 14.13 -0.53 -17.34
CA ALA A 32 13.18 -0.13 -18.39
C ALA A 32 11.97 -1.08 -18.48
N ASN A 33 11.15 -1.15 -17.43
CA ASN A 33 9.76 -1.59 -17.60
C ASN A 33 8.93 -0.36 -18.03
N TYR A 34 8.27 -0.48 -19.18
CA TYR A 34 7.52 0.60 -19.84
C TYR A 34 6.51 1.29 -18.89
N ALA A 35 6.90 2.45 -18.35
CA ALA A 35 5.96 3.47 -17.91
C ALA A 35 5.53 4.26 -19.15
N THR A 36 4.51 3.78 -19.86
CA THR A 36 3.96 4.48 -21.04
C THR A 36 3.36 5.81 -20.62
N GLU A 37 3.81 6.90 -21.26
CA GLU A 37 3.39 8.26 -21.02
C GLU A 37 1.90 8.47 -21.36
N ALA A 38 1.04 8.37 -20.34
CA ALA A 38 -0.31 8.94 -20.32
C ALA A 38 -0.65 9.32 -18.88
N GLY A 39 -1.14 10.54 -18.68
CA GLY A 39 -1.16 11.17 -17.35
C GLY A 39 -2.12 10.53 -16.33
N HIS A 40 -1.59 10.29 -15.13
CA HIS A 40 -2.30 10.14 -13.84
C HIS A 40 -3.53 9.21 -13.81
N ASP A 41 -3.27 7.91 -13.71
CA ASP A 41 -4.07 7.03 -12.84
C ASP A 41 -3.13 6.06 -12.08
N ARG A 42 -3.38 5.89 -10.77
CA ARG A 42 -2.37 5.43 -9.81
C ARG A 42 -2.40 3.91 -9.58
N PHE A 43 -2.17 3.13 -10.63
CA PHE A 43 -2.33 1.68 -10.60
C PHE A 43 -1.14 0.91 -11.18
N THR A 44 -0.75 -0.18 -10.52
CA THR A 44 0.29 -1.11 -10.97
C THR A 44 -0.30 -2.19 -11.86
N PHE A 45 0.19 -2.27 -13.09
CA PHE A 45 -0.13 -3.32 -14.06
C PHE A 45 1.13 -4.08 -14.46
N ARG A 46 0.99 -5.38 -14.79
CA ARG A 46 2.08 -6.21 -15.32
C ARG A 46 1.58 -7.05 -16.48
N VAL A 47 2.39 -7.17 -17.54
CA VAL A 47 2.10 -8.03 -18.71
C VAL A 47 2.01 -9.51 -18.32
N LEU A 48 2.84 -9.95 -17.37
CA LEU A 48 2.80 -11.30 -16.80
C LEU A 48 2.71 -11.22 -15.26
N PRO A 49 1.90 -12.09 -14.63
CA PRO A 49 1.81 -12.13 -13.18
C PRO A 49 3.12 -12.63 -12.54
N LYS A 50 3.28 -12.33 -11.25
CA LYS A 50 4.16 -13.07 -10.34
C LYS A 50 3.36 -14.25 -9.78
N GLY A 51 3.91 -15.46 -9.75
CA GLY A 51 3.16 -16.62 -9.24
C GLY A 51 3.71 -17.98 -9.65
N ASN A 52 2.96 -19.04 -9.29
CA ASN A 52 3.26 -20.42 -9.68
C ASN A 52 2.28 -20.88 -10.77
N CYS A 53 2.54 -20.49 -12.03
CA CYS A 53 1.76 -20.89 -13.20
C CYS A 53 2.64 -20.92 -14.46
N SER A 54 2.19 -21.58 -15.54
CA SER A 54 2.99 -21.85 -16.75
C SER A 54 3.46 -20.61 -17.52
N TYR A 55 2.84 -19.46 -17.29
CA TYR A 55 3.19 -18.15 -17.87
C TYR A 55 3.54 -17.10 -16.80
N CYS A 56 3.66 -17.51 -15.54
CA CYS A 56 4.01 -16.62 -14.43
C CYS A 56 5.52 -16.35 -14.41
N THR A 57 5.89 -15.12 -14.05
CA THR A 57 7.24 -14.86 -13.53
C THR A 57 7.37 -15.44 -12.10
N PRO A 58 8.47 -16.13 -11.75
CA PRO A 58 8.66 -16.66 -10.40
C PRO A 58 8.64 -15.56 -9.33
N ILE A 59 8.07 -15.85 -8.16
CA ILE A 59 8.12 -14.95 -7.00
C ILE A 59 9.52 -15.07 -6.34
N ASP A 60 10.15 -13.93 -6.10
CA ASP A 60 11.25 -13.79 -5.16
C ASP A 60 10.77 -12.83 -4.05
N PRO A 61 10.35 -13.36 -2.88
CA PRO A 61 9.81 -12.54 -1.80
C PRO A 61 10.73 -11.40 -1.36
N ALA A 62 12.06 -11.58 -1.41
CA ALA A 62 13.03 -10.58 -0.96
C ALA A 62 13.22 -9.41 -1.94
N GLN A 63 12.80 -9.59 -3.21
CA GLN A 63 12.79 -8.53 -4.22
C GLN A 63 11.39 -7.96 -4.47
N ASP A 64 10.36 -8.81 -4.44
CA ASP A 64 8.99 -8.46 -4.82
C ASP A 64 8.13 -7.92 -3.66
N ILE A 65 8.59 -8.06 -2.41
CA ILE A 65 7.94 -7.50 -1.21
C ILE A 65 8.95 -6.59 -0.49
N VAL A 66 8.62 -5.30 -0.39
CA VAL A 66 9.54 -4.26 0.05
C VAL A 66 9.00 -3.54 1.29
N PHE A 67 9.82 -3.45 2.33
CA PHE A 67 9.49 -2.80 3.59
C PHE A 67 10.04 -1.37 3.63
N LEU A 68 9.14 -0.38 3.46
CA LEU A 68 9.47 1.03 3.34
C LEU A 68 9.23 1.76 4.68
N LEU A 69 10.29 1.93 5.48
CA LEU A 69 10.25 2.61 6.76
C LEU A 69 10.21 4.14 6.59
N TYR A 70 9.20 4.76 7.20
CA TYR A 70 9.11 6.20 7.42
C TYR A 70 9.04 6.50 8.91
N THR A 71 9.79 7.52 9.33
CA THR A 71 9.79 8.08 10.68
C THR A 71 9.69 9.61 10.60
N ARG A 72 9.61 10.29 11.75
CA ARG A 72 9.74 11.75 11.79
C ARG A 72 11.12 12.26 11.30
N ARG A 73 12.15 11.41 11.29
CA ARG A 73 13.50 11.73 10.78
C ARG A 73 13.57 11.63 9.25
N ASN A 74 12.67 10.87 8.61
CA ASN A 74 12.60 10.67 7.16
C ASN A 74 11.14 10.63 6.65
N PRO A 75 10.38 11.75 6.73
CA PRO A 75 8.95 11.75 6.43
C PRO A 75 8.63 11.58 4.94
N ASP A 76 9.51 12.03 4.06
CA ASP A 76 9.27 12.09 2.61
C ASP A 76 9.87 10.88 1.87
N LEU A 77 11.15 10.56 2.13
CA LEU A 77 11.87 9.44 1.53
C LEU A 77 11.93 8.24 2.50
N PRO A 78 11.48 7.04 2.10
CA PRO A 78 11.59 5.86 2.94
C PRO A 78 13.02 5.36 3.05
N PHE A 79 13.33 4.70 4.16
CA PHE A 79 14.47 3.80 4.27
C PHE A 79 13.96 2.38 3.98
N GLN A 80 14.60 1.64 3.06
CA GLN A 80 14.22 0.26 2.80
C GLN A 80 14.85 -0.65 3.86
N LEU A 81 14.01 -1.37 4.61
CA LEU A 81 14.45 -2.45 5.49
C LEU A 81 14.45 -3.79 4.73
N LYS A 82 15.24 -4.75 5.21
CA LYS A 82 15.32 -6.12 4.68
C LYS A 82 15.30 -7.13 5.82
N LEU A 83 14.84 -8.34 5.51
CA LEU A 83 14.87 -9.49 6.42
C LEU A 83 16.32 -9.91 6.69
N ASN A 84 16.66 -10.11 7.98
CA ASN A 84 17.96 -10.61 8.44
C ASN A 84 19.17 -9.75 7.99
N ASP A 85 19.01 -8.43 7.95
CA ASP A 85 20.03 -7.46 7.54
C ASP A 85 20.31 -6.49 8.70
N ASP A 86 21.07 -6.96 9.68
CA ASP A 86 21.33 -6.25 10.94
C ASP A 86 22.12 -4.95 10.74
N ASP A 87 23.03 -4.92 9.77
CA ASP A 87 23.76 -3.72 9.37
C ASP A 87 22.79 -2.66 8.83
N LEU A 88 21.88 -3.06 7.93
CA LEU A 88 20.88 -2.16 7.36
C LEU A 88 19.85 -1.69 8.39
N LEU A 89 19.42 -2.56 9.32
CA LEU A 89 18.54 -2.18 10.42
C LEU A 89 19.22 -1.17 11.35
N SER A 90 20.49 -1.41 11.72
CA SER A 90 21.28 -0.53 12.60
C SER A 90 21.61 0.83 11.98
N LEU A 91 21.72 0.91 10.65
CA LEU A 91 21.89 2.18 9.91
C LEU A 91 20.56 2.91 9.64
N SER A 92 19.43 2.25 9.86
CA SER A 92 18.11 2.81 9.58
C SER A 92 17.68 3.83 10.65
N PRO A 93 16.68 4.70 10.37
CA PRO A 93 16.08 5.54 11.39
C PRO A 93 15.10 4.79 12.33
N PHE A 94 15.04 3.44 12.27
CA PHE A 94 14.18 2.62 13.13
C PHE A 94 14.56 2.80 14.60
N ASP A 95 13.56 2.75 15.47
CA ASP A 95 13.75 3.02 16.89
C ASP A 95 12.88 2.05 17.70
N HIS A 96 13.52 1.12 18.42
CA HIS A 96 12.85 0.00 19.08
C HIS A 96 11.91 0.44 20.22
N GLU A 97 12.07 1.66 20.75
CA GLU A 97 11.18 2.21 21.79
C GLU A 97 9.89 2.81 21.20
N HIS A 98 9.85 3.12 19.90
CA HIS A 98 8.67 3.69 19.26
C HIS A 98 7.67 2.61 18.81
N PRO A 99 6.35 2.85 18.93
CA PRO A 99 5.35 1.94 18.39
C PRO A 99 5.47 1.77 16.87
N THR A 100 5.30 0.54 16.41
CA THR A 100 5.54 0.17 15.01
C THR A 100 4.23 -0.19 14.32
N VAL A 101 3.95 0.50 13.22
CA VAL A 101 2.72 0.37 12.45
C VAL A 101 3.05 -0.08 11.04
N PHE A 102 2.53 -1.25 10.64
CA PHE A 102 2.64 -1.76 9.29
C PHE A 102 1.38 -1.41 8.50
N TYR A 103 1.54 -0.80 7.33
CA TYR A 103 0.43 -0.53 6.39
C TYR A 103 0.59 -1.35 5.11
N ILE A 104 -0.42 -2.18 4.80
CA ILE A 104 -0.45 -3.07 3.64
C ILE A 104 -1.53 -2.62 2.67
N HIS A 105 -1.12 -2.31 1.43
CA HIS A 105 -2.01 -1.77 0.39
C HIS A 105 -2.83 -2.86 -0.34
N GLY A 106 -3.79 -2.44 -1.16
CA GLY A 106 -4.71 -3.31 -1.89
C GLY A 106 -4.23 -3.76 -3.27
N PHE A 107 -5.13 -4.44 -4.00
CA PHE A 107 -4.94 -4.83 -5.40
C PHE A 107 -4.65 -3.62 -6.29
N THR A 108 -3.76 -3.75 -7.28
CA THR A 108 -3.29 -2.67 -8.18
C THR A 108 -2.67 -1.45 -7.50
N GLU A 109 -2.56 -1.39 -6.17
CA GLU A 109 -1.90 -0.28 -5.49
C GLU A 109 -0.37 -0.46 -5.42
N PHE A 110 0.35 0.58 -4.98
CA PHE A 110 1.80 0.58 -4.74
C PHE A 110 2.16 1.45 -3.54
N GLY A 111 3.33 1.22 -2.95
CA GLY A 111 3.84 1.89 -1.75
C GLY A 111 4.89 2.97 -1.98
N LEU A 112 5.46 3.06 -3.20
CA LEU A 112 6.44 4.10 -3.54
C LEU A 112 5.82 5.50 -3.70
N GLY A 113 6.30 6.46 -2.91
CA GLY A 113 5.95 7.89 -3.05
C GLY A 113 6.56 8.59 -4.27
N LEU A 114 7.29 7.86 -5.12
CA LEU A 114 8.19 8.38 -6.16
C LEU A 114 7.47 8.71 -7.48
N GLY A 115 6.23 9.19 -7.41
CA GLY A 115 5.60 9.83 -8.56
C GLY A 115 6.17 11.23 -8.74
N CYS A 116 6.95 11.46 -9.81
CA CYS A 116 7.39 12.79 -10.24
C CYS A 116 6.21 13.63 -10.75
N ASN A 117 5.31 13.98 -9.84
CA ASN A 117 4.26 14.97 -9.94
C ASN A 117 3.73 15.23 -8.52
N THR A 118 4.61 15.76 -7.66
CA THR A 118 4.27 16.32 -6.34
C THR A 118 3.49 17.64 -6.48
N ILE A 119 2.45 17.63 -7.33
CA ILE A 119 1.47 18.71 -7.43
C ILE A 119 0.63 18.64 -6.16
N LYS A 120 1.05 19.44 -5.16
CA LYS A 120 0.47 19.94 -3.89
C LYS A 120 -0.70 19.23 -3.19
N GLU A 121 -1.57 18.50 -3.89
CA GLU A 121 -2.76 17.82 -3.35
C GLU A 121 -2.82 16.30 -3.70
N GLY A 122 -1.88 15.79 -4.50
CA GLY A 122 -1.88 14.42 -5.02
C GLY A 122 -1.50 13.26 -4.06
N LYS A 123 -1.99 13.24 -2.82
CA LYS A 123 -1.60 12.20 -1.83
C LYS A 123 -2.29 10.85 -2.08
N THR A 124 -1.56 9.76 -1.86
CA THR A 124 -2.07 8.36 -1.88
C THR A 124 -2.52 7.91 -0.48
N GLN A 125 -3.22 6.78 -0.40
CA GLN A 125 -3.65 6.14 0.84
C GLN A 125 -2.50 5.93 1.84
N PHE A 126 -1.33 5.46 1.39
CA PHE A 126 -0.16 5.33 2.27
C PHE A 126 0.41 6.70 2.70
N HIS A 127 0.41 7.73 1.84
CA HIS A 127 0.80 9.09 2.24
C HIS A 127 -0.12 9.67 3.31
N HIS A 128 -1.42 9.37 3.26
CA HIS A 128 -2.37 9.75 4.29
C HIS A 128 -2.07 9.04 5.61
N ILE A 129 -2.07 7.70 5.62
CA ILE A 129 -1.82 6.90 6.83
C ILE A 129 -0.47 7.28 7.47
N LYS A 130 0.62 7.22 6.70
CA LYS A 130 1.97 7.64 7.12
C LYS A 130 1.97 9.08 7.66
N GLY A 131 1.43 10.02 6.88
CA GLY A 131 1.37 11.42 7.26
C GLY A 131 0.59 11.69 8.56
N THR A 132 -0.45 10.90 8.85
CA THR A 132 -1.22 11.05 10.10
C THR A 132 -0.49 10.48 11.31
N TYR A 133 0.15 9.32 11.21
CA TYR A 133 0.96 8.75 12.29
C TYR A 133 2.17 9.62 12.63
N LEU A 134 2.94 10.05 11.61
CA LEU A 134 4.12 10.91 11.82
C LEU A 134 3.75 12.29 12.39
N LYS A 135 2.55 12.81 12.09
CA LYS A 135 2.03 14.01 12.78
C LYS A 135 1.67 13.72 14.22
N LYS A 136 0.94 12.64 14.49
CA LYS A 136 0.44 12.27 15.82
C LYS A 136 1.55 12.07 16.85
N GLY A 137 2.58 11.30 16.52
CA GLY A 137 3.60 10.90 17.49
C GLY A 137 4.90 10.41 16.85
N TRP A 138 5.78 9.91 17.69
CA TRP A 138 6.94 9.14 17.24
C TRP A 138 6.50 7.69 17.00
N TYR A 139 6.55 7.28 15.73
CA TYR A 139 6.16 5.96 15.26
C TYR A 139 7.18 5.48 14.22
N ASN A 140 7.44 4.19 14.18
CA ASN A 140 7.98 3.53 13.01
C ASN A 140 6.79 3.19 12.10
N VAL A 141 6.67 3.83 10.93
CA VAL A 141 5.60 3.50 9.97
C VAL A 141 6.20 2.77 8.78
N VAL A 142 5.95 1.47 8.68
CA VAL A 142 6.45 0.63 7.58
C VAL A 142 5.32 0.42 6.57
N VAL A 143 5.51 0.91 5.35
CA VAL A 143 4.62 0.58 4.22
C VAL A 143 5.14 -0.71 3.58
N VAL A 144 4.26 -1.71 3.46
CA VAL A 144 4.55 -2.97 2.77
C VAL A 144 4.16 -2.79 1.31
N ASP A 145 5.14 -2.57 0.44
CA ASP A 145 4.94 -2.56 -1.01
C ASP A 145 5.06 -3.99 -1.54
N TRP A 146 3.93 -4.54 -1.98
CA TRP A 146 3.83 -5.87 -2.59
C TRP A 146 3.19 -5.78 -3.99
N SER A 147 3.31 -4.61 -4.62
CA SER A 147 2.68 -4.28 -5.91
C SER A 147 3.08 -5.23 -7.04
N ALA A 148 4.28 -5.83 -6.98
CA ALA A 148 4.70 -6.88 -7.90
C ALA A 148 3.84 -8.16 -7.83
N LEU A 149 3.34 -8.50 -6.63
CA LEU A 149 2.48 -9.67 -6.35
C LEU A 149 1.00 -9.39 -6.63
N CYS A 150 0.55 -8.13 -6.50
CA CYS A 150 -0.85 -7.74 -6.61
C CYS A 150 -1.18 -6.83 -7.82
N ALA A 151 -0.33 -6.83 -8.85
CA ALA A 151 -0.52 -6.06 -10.07
C ALA A 151 -1.73 -6.53 -10.91
N GLY A 152 -2.42 -5.57 -11.53
CA GLY A 152 -3.48 -5.85 -12.51
C GLY A 152 -2.93 -6.43 -13.82
N PRO A 153 -3.76 -7.13 -14.60
CA PRO A 153 -5.16 -7.51 -14.33
C PRO A 153 -5.33 -8.78 -13.47
N TRP A 154 -4.27 -9.30 -12.86
CA TRP A 154 -4.18 -10.68 -12.35
C TRP A 154 -4.80 -10.92 -10.97
N TYR A 155 -6.08 -10.60 -10.79
CA TYR A 155 -6.75 -10.64 -9.47
C TYR A 155 -6.65 -12.02 -8.79
N SER A 156 -7.02 -13.12 -9.44
CA SER A 156 -6.95 -14.46 -8.85
C SER A 156 -5.53 -14.88 -8.47
N THR A 157 -4.53 -14.39 -9.19
CA THR A 157 -3.12 -14.60 -8.83
C THR A 157 -2.71 -13.74 -7.63
N ALA A 158 -3.14 -12.47 -7.57
CA ALA A 158 -2.94 -11.61 -6.40
C ALA A 158 -3.57 -12.18 -5.12
N VAL A 159 -4.77 -12.76 -5.25
CA VAL A 159 -5.46 -13.52 -4.19
C VAL A 159 -4.63 -14.71 -3.71
N GLY A 160 -4.02 -15.48 -4.61
CA GLY A 160 -3.08 -16.55 -4.25
C GLY A 160 -1.80 -16.04 -3.58
N ASN A 161 -1.23 -14.96 -4.12
CA ASN A 161 0.01 -14.34 -3.63
C ASN A 161 -0.13 -13.66 -2.27
N SER A 162 -1.36 -13.33 -1.84
CA SER A 162 -1.62 -12.71 -0.53
C SER A 162 -1.05 -13.53 0.64
N GLN A 163 -1.09 -14.86 0.55
CA GLN A 163 -0.51 -15.72 1.57
C GLN A 163 1.02 -15.66 1.54
N VAL A 164 1.64 -15.69 0.34
CA VAL A 164 3.11 -15.55 0.20
C VAL A 164 3.60 -14.22 0.78
N CYS A 165 2.83 -13.14 0.59
CA CYS A 165 3.13 -11.85 1.19
C CYS A 165 2.96 -11.86 2.72
N GLY A 166 1.92 -12.52 3.24
CA GLY A 166 1.68 -12.62 4.68
C GLY A 166 2.73 -13.46 5.40
N ASP A 167 3.08 -14.61 4.83
CA ASP A 167 4.10 -15.52 5.37
C ASP A 167 5.49 -14.84 5.38
N TYR A 168 5.85 -14.08 4.33
CA TYR A 168 7.12 -13.35 4.30
C TYR A 168 7.15 -12.14 5.24
N LEU A 169 6.03 -11.42 5.38
CA LEU A 169 5.91 -10.35 6.38
C LEU A 169 6.00 -10.90 7.80
N ALA A 170 5.45 -12.09 8.08
CA ALA A 170 5.56 -12.73 9.39
C ALA A 170 7.03 -13.02 9.77
N LEU A 171 7.82 -13.55 8.83
CA LEU A 171 9.27 -13.72 9.03
C LEU A 171 9.99 -12.40 9.31
N PHE A 172 9.60 -11.31 8.64
CA PHE A 172 10.17 -9.99 8.87
C PHE A 172 9.78 -9.40 10.24
N LEU A 173 8.56 -9.67 10.72
CA LEU A 173 8.14 -9.27 12.05
C LEU A 173 8.84 -10.07 13.15
N ASP A 174 8.97 -11.39 12.98
CA ASP A 174 9.74 -12.25 13.87
C ASP A 174 11.20 -11.78 13.98
N TYR A 175 11.81 -11.42 12.84
CA TYR A 175 13.13 -10.79 12.80
C TYR A 175 13.20 -9.48 13.61
N LEU A 176 12.29 -8.53 13.39
CA LEU A 176 12.30 -7.27 14.15
C LEU A 176 12.09 -7.47 15.66
N ILE A 177 11.25 -8.43 16.05
CA ILE A 177 11.00 -8.77 17.45
C ILE A 177 12.24 -9.38 18.08
N TYR A 178 12.90 -10.32 17.40
CA TYR A 178 14.18 -10.89 17.83
C TYR A 178 15.27 -9.81 17.99
N SER A 179 15.33 -8.86 17.06
CA SER A 179 16.22 -7.69 17.12
C SER A 179 15.79 -6.62 18.13
N GLY A 180 14.80 -6.88 18.99
CA GLY A 180 14.46 -6.06 20.16
C GLY A 180 13.22 -5.17 20.04
N MET A 181 12.45 -5.23 18.95
CA MET A 181 11.14 -4.56 18.88
C MET A 181 10.13 -5.24 19.82
N PRO A 182 9.50 -4.52 20.77
CA PRO A 182 8.47 -5.12 21.62
C PRO A 182 7.23 -5.53 20.81
N LEU A 183 6.86 -6.81 20.82
CA LEU A 183 5.66 -7.31 20.15
C LEU A 183 4.40 -6.53 20.54
N SER A 184 4.28 -6.09 21.80
CA SER A 184 3.13 -5.36 22.33
C SER A 184 2.88 -3.98 21.70
N THR A 185 3.87 -3.39 21.01
CA THR A 185 3.72 -2.07 20.36
C THR A 185 3.41 -2.18 18.86
N LEU A 186 3.24 -3.39 18.35
CA LEU A 186 3.00 -3.69 16.93
C LEU A 186 1.51 -3.61 16.55
N HIS A 187 1.23 -2.90 15.46
CA HIS A 187 -0.11 -2.81 14.85
C HIS A 187 -0.02 -3.03 13.33
N ILE A 188 -0.75 -4.00 12.80
CA ILE A 188 -0.88 -4.21 11.35
C ILE A 188 -2.20 -3.63 10.84
N ILE A 189 -2.14 -2.83 9.78
CA ILE A 189 -3.29 -2.23 9.11
C ILE A 189 -3.27 -2.68 7.65
N GLY A 190 -4.29 -3.44 7.24
CA GLY A 190 -4.40 -3.92 5.86
C GLY A 190 -5.61 -3.35 5.16
N PHE A 191 -5.46 -2.90 3.92
CA PHE A 191 -6.56 -2.40 3.08
C PHE A 191 -6.86 -3.36 1.92
N SER A 192 -8.14 -3.64 1.68
CA SER A 192 -8.57 -4.52 0.57
C SER A 192 -7.90 -5.90 0.66
N LEU A 193 -7.19 -6.36 -0.38
CA LEU A 193 -6.36 -7.59 -0.32
C LEU A 193 -5.29 -7.52 0.79
N GLY A 194 -4.77 -6.34 1.13
CA GLY A 194 -3.80 -6.16 2.22
C GLY A 194 -4.36 -6.52 3.60
N ALA A 195 -5.69 -6.49 3.78
CA ALA A 195 -6.33 -6.98 5.01
C ALA A 195 -6.23 -8.51 5.13
N GLU A 196 -6.31 -9.21 3.99
CA GLU A 196 -6.13 -10.67 3.92
C GLU A 196 -4.66 -11.05 4.15
N VAL A 197 -3.71 -10.28 3.59
CA VAL A 197 -2.27 -10.37 3.89
C VAL A 197 -2.01 -10.23 5.40
N ALA A 198 -2.64 -9.25 6.07
CA ALA A 198 -2.52 -9.06 7.51
C ALA A 198 -3.03 -10.28 8.30
N GLY A 199 -4.15 -10.89 7.87
CA GLY A 199 -4.67 -12.14 8.46
C GLY A 199 -3.74 -13.34 8.29
N PHE A 200 -3.11 -13.50 7.12
CA PHE A 200 -2.07 -14.52 6.92
C PHE A 200 -0.84 -14.27 7.78
N THR A 201 -0.38 -13.02 7.86
CA THR A 201 0.75 -12.60 8.70
C THR A 201 0.52 -12.97 10.18
N GLY A 202 -0.64 -12.63 10.73
CA GLY A 202 -1.01 -12.95 12.12
C GLY A 202 -1.15 -14.44 12.43
N ARG A 203 -1.28 -15.27 11.39
CA ARG A 203 -1.33 -16.74 11.49
C ARG A 203 0.03 -17.40 11.34
N ALA A 204 0.95 -16.77 10.61
CA ALA A 204 2.27 -17.29 10.29
C ALA A 204 3.37 -16.87 11.29
N ILE A 205 3.17 -15.75 12.01
CA ILE A 205 4.14 -15.22 12.99
C ILE A 205 4.35 -16.17 14.18
N THR A 206 5.61 -16.32 14.61
CA THR A 206 6.02 -17.32 15.61
C THR A 206 6.44 -16.72 16.96
N SER A 207 6.82 -15.44 17.02
CA SER A 207 7.29 -14.76 18.24
C SER A 207 6.19 -14.44 19.25
N GLY A 208 4.92 -14.70 18.90
CA GLY A 208 3.76 -14.47 19.75
C GLY A 208 2.54 -14.00 18.95
N LYS A 209 1.41 -13.78 19.63
CA LYS A 209 0.19 -13.31 18.97
C LYS A 209 0.29 -11.81 18.70
N LEU A 210 -0.08 -11.37 17.49
CA LEU A 210 -0.16 -9.93 17.19
C LEU A 210 -1.15 -9.23 18.13
N PRO A 211 -0.81 -8.06 18.71
CA PRO A 211 -1.76 -7.33 19.57
C PRO A 211 -2.98 -6.86 18.79
N ARG A 212 -2.77 -6.28 17.59
CA ARG A 212 -3.86 -5.70 16.79
C ARG A 212 -3.65 -5.85 15.28
N ILE A 213 -4.72 -6.29 14.61
CA ILE A 213 -4.92 -6.12 13.17
C ILE A 213 -6.13 -5.20 12.94
N THR A 214 -6.00 -4.20 12.07
CA THR A 214 -7.15 -3.47 11.53
C THR A 214 -7.39 -3.82 10.06
N GLY A 215 -8.58 -4.35 9.76
CA GLY A 215 -9.03 -4.65 8.40
C GLY A 215 -9.82 -3.48 7.79
N LEU A 216 -9.26 -2.83 6.78
CA LEU A 216 -9.90 -1.72 6.07
C LEU A 216 -10.58 -2.25 4.80
N ASP A 217 -11.89 -2.42 4.88
CA ASP A 217 -12.78 -3.00 3.88
C ASP A 217 -12.23 -4.28 3.22
N PRO A 218 -12.03 -5.38 3.98
CA PRO A 218 -11.31 -6.57 3.52
C PRO A 218 -11.92 -7.20 2.25
N ALA A 219 -11.08 -7.69 1.36
CA ALA A 219 -11.46 -8.11 0.01
C ALA A 219 -12.36 -9.36 0.01
N TYR A 220 -13.61 -9.21 -0.42
CA TYR A 220 -14.60 -10.27 -0.50
C TYR A 220 -14.49 -11.21 -1.72
N PRO A 221 -14.17 -10.73 -2.96
CA PRO A 221 -14.08 -11.62 -4.11
C PRO A 221 -12.99 -12.68 -3.92
N GLU A 222 -13.34 -13.94 -4.19
CA GLU A 222 -12.55 -15.17 -3.93
C GLU A 222 -12.28 -15.54 -2.46
N TYR A 223 -12.49 -14.64 -1.48
CA TYR A 223 -12.42 -14.97 -0.04
C TYR A 223 -13.78 -15.30 0.58
N GLY A 224 -14.89 -14.78 0.03
CA GLY A 224 -16.23 -14.92 0.60
C GLY A 224 -16.77 -16.35 0.78
N ARG A 225 -16.13 -17.35 0.14
CA ARG A 225 -16.43 -18.79 0.30
C ARG A 225 -15.35 -19.56 1.07
N ARG A 226 -14.26 -18.91 1.47
CA ARG A 226 -13.16 -19.56 2.21
C ARG A 226 -13.56 -19.79 3.66
N ASN A 227 -13.01 -20.84 4.24
CA ASN A 227 -13.06 -21.04 5.69
C ASN A 227 -12.31 -19.89 6.41
N PRO A 228 -12.53 -19.65 7.72
CA PRO A 228 -11.87 -18.57 8.44
C PRO A 228 -10.33 -18.59 8.35
N LEU A 229 -9.70 -19.78 8.31
CA LEU A 229 -8.25 -19.96 8.16
C LEU A 229 -7.72 -19.68 6.74
N GLY A 230 -8.59 -19.33 5.78
CA GLY A 230 -8.23 -18.93 4.41
C GLY A 230 -8.36 -17.42 4.14
N ARG A 231 -8.63 -16.62 5.18
CA ARG A 231 -8.90 -15.17 5.14
C ARG A 231 -8.56 -14.50 6.48
N LEU A 232 -8.76 -13.18 6.59
CA LEU A 232 -8.76 -12.45 7.86
C LEU A 232 -9.90 -12.92 8.78
N ASN A 233 -9.58 -13.19 10.05
CA ASN A 233 -10.55 -13.55 11.09
C ASN A 233 -10.02 -13.23 12.52
N THR A 234 -10.87 -13.41 13.53
CA THR A 234 -10.57 -13.12 14.95
C THR A 234 -9.40 -13.90 15.56
N LEU A 235 -9.01 -15.04 15.00
CA LEU A 235 -7.89 -15.82 15.51
C LEU A 235 -6.53 -15.18 15.21
N ASP A 236 -6.44 -14.30 14.21
CA ASP A 236 -5.17 -13.82 13.65
C ASP A 236 -4.48 -12.74 14.52
N ALA A 237 -5.17 -12.17 15.52
CA ALA A 237 -4.60 -11.26 16.51
C ALA A 237 -5.35 -11.31 17.86
N GLU A 238 -4.81 -10.70 18.90
CA GLU A 238 -5.53 -10.52 20.18
C GLU A 238 -6.76 -9.64 20.00
N PHE A 239 -6.64 -8.58 19.20
CA PHE A 239 -7.74 -7.73 18.76
C PHE A 239 -7.75 -7.58 17.24
N VAL A 240 -8.95 -7.64 16.64
CA VAL A 240 -9.16 -7.49 15.20
C VAL A 240 -10.34 -6.54 15.02
N ASP A 241 -10.10 -5.35 14.49
CA ASP A 241 -11.14 -4.37 14.20
C ASP A 241 -11.30 -4.14 12.70
N VAL A 242 -12.54 -4.07 12.22
CA VAL A 242 -12.83 -4.05 10.77
C VAL A 242 -13.73 -2.87 10.42
N ILE A 243 -13.41 -2.15 9.34
CA ILE A 243 -14.24 -1.05 8.81
C ILE A 243 -14.78 -1.46 7.44
N HIS A 244 -16.10 -1.66 7.35
CA HIS A 244 -16.78 -2.02 6.11
C HIS A 244 -17.32 -0.78 5.39
N THR A 245 -16.98 -0.61 4.11
CA THR A 245 -17.41 0.52 3.29
C THR A 245 -17.98 0.16 1.93
N ASP A 246 -17.67 -1.02 1.37
CA ASP A 246 -18.22 -1.55 0.12
C ASP A 246 -18.78 -2.98 0.30
N SER A 247 -19.56 -3.17 1.37
CA SER A 247 -20.10 -4.48 1.77
C SER A 247 -20.82 -5.21 0.63
N GLY A 248 -20.34 -6.44 0.37
CA GLY A 248 -20.91 -7.37 -0.59
C GLY A 248 -20.60 -7.06 -2.05
N GLN A 249 -19.64 -6.19 -2.36
CA GLN A 249 -19.09 -6.01 -3.71
C GLN A 249 -17.58 -6.25 -3.71
N LEU A 250 -16.79 -5.28 -3.25
CA LEU A 250 -15.36 -5.47 -2.99
C LEU A 250 -15.09 -5.79 -1.52
N GLY A 251 -15.85 -5.22 -0.58
CA GLY A 251 -15.71 -5.46 0.86
C GLY A 251 -16.57 -6.62 1.39
N PHE A 252 -16.16 -7.25 2.49
CA PHE A 252 -16.98 -8.29 3.15
C PHE A 252 -18.36 -7.75 3.59
N PRO A 253 -19.47 -8.49 3.40
CA PRO A 253 -20.81 -8.08 3.83
C PRO A 253 -21.16 -8.48 5.27
N ASN A 254 -20.41 -9.40 5.87
CA ASN A 254 -20.65 -9.95 7.20
C ASN A 254 -19.51 -9.56 8.14
N PRO A 255 -19.75 -9.49 9.46
CA PRO A 255 -18.70 -9.36 10.47
C PRO A 255 -17.64 -10.47 10.36
N ILE A 256 -16.37 -10.09 10.45
CA ILE A 256 -15.21 -10.98 10.44
C ILE A 256 -14.16 -10.63 11.51
N GLY A 257 -14.30 -9.50 12.19
CA GLY A 257 -13.46 -9.07 13.31
C GLY A 257 -14.01 -9.44 14.69
N HIS A 258 -13.34 -8.92 15.71
CA HIS A 258 -13.87 -8.85 17.09
C HIS A 258 -14.87 -7.70 17.21
N ILE A 259 -14.62 -6.60 16.50
CA ILE A 259 -15.53 -5.46 16.33
C ILE A 259 -15.55 -5.08 14.86
N ASP A 260 -16.75 -4.94 14.29
CA ASP A 260 -16.98 -4.64 12.88
C ASP A 260 -17.84 -3.39 12.75
N PHE A 261 -17.24 -2.32 12.20
CA PHE A 261 -17.85 -1.02 12.01
C PHE A 261 -18.45 -0.91 10.61
N PHE A 262 -19.72 -0.48 10.54
CA PHE A 262 -20.46 -0.30 9.29
C PHE A 262 -20.84 1.18 9.09
N PRO A 263 -19.89 2.09 8.86
CA PRO A 263 -20.17 3.50 8.60
C PRO A 263 -21.16 3.65 7.43
N ASN A 264 -22.19 4.46 7.64
CA ASN A 264 -23.30 4.65 6.69
C ASN A 264 -24.04 3.35 6.31
N GLY A 265 -23.98 2.33 7.18
CA GLY A 265 -24.53 0.99 6.96
C GLY A 265 -23.63 0.07 6.14
N GLY A 266 -22.35 0.40 5.99
CA GLY A 266 -21.37 -0.37 5.19
C GLY A 266 -21.63 -0.37 3.69
N ARG A 267 -22.63 0.39 3.24
CA ARG A 267 -23.15 0.36 1.87
C ARG A 267 -22.12 0.89 0.86
N ARG A 268 -22.06 0.21 -0.29
CA ARG A 268 -21.28 0.56 -1.49
C ARG A 268 -21.24 2.06 -1.82
N MET A 269 -22.42 2.69 -1.91
CA MET A 269 -22.53 4.13 -2.15
C MET A 269 -22.37 4.93 -0.85
N GLN A 270 -21.13 5.04 -0.39
CA GLN A 270 -20.75 5.94 0.72
C GLN A 270 -21.07 7.41 0.37
N PRO A 271 -21.32 8.29 1.36
CA PRO A 271 -21.60 9.70 1.11
C PRO A 271 -20.52 10.38 0.26
N GLY A 272 -20.94 11.07 -0.80
CA GLY A 272 -20.04 11.72 -1.76
C GLY A 272 -19.22 10.78 -2.64
N CYS A 273 -19.72 9.56 -2.89
CA CYS A 273 -19.25 8.63 -3.93
C CYS A 273 -20.29 8.42 -5.05
N ASP A 274 -21.35 9.23 -5.10
CA ASP A 274 -22.27 9.27 -6.23
C ASP A 274 -21.61 9.95 -7.45
N MET A 275 -22.05 9.55 -8.64
CA MET A 275 -21.47 10.02 -9.92
C MET A 275 -21.51 11.55 -10.05
N LEU A 276 -22.58 12.21 -9.60
CA LEU A 276 -22.70 13.67 -9.70
C LEU A 276 -21.70 14.38 -8.78
N THR A 277 -21.49 13.90 -7.55
CA THR A 277 -20.47 14.44 -6.64
C THR A 277 -19.06 14.18 -7.16
N LEU A 278 -18.80 13.00 -7.74
CA LEU A 278 -17.50 12.68 -8.33
C LEU A 278 -17.18 13.54 -9.55
N LEU A 279 -18.15 13.73 -10.46
CA LEU A 279 -18.02 14.66 -11.59
C LEU A 279 -17.83 16.10 -11.14
N LYS A 280 -18.59 16.56 -10.14
CA LYS A 280 -18.42 17.90 -9.55
C LYS A 280 -17.03 18.10 -8.94
N ARG A 281 -16.47 17.09 -8.28
CA ARG A 281 -15.09 17.14 -7.78
C ARG A 281 -14.08 17.22 -8.91
N GLY A 282 -14.17 16.35 -9.92
CA GLY A 282 -13.28 16.42 -11.09
C GLY A 282 -13.32 17.79 -11.78
N VAL A 283 -14.52 18.33 -12.02
CA VAL A 283 -14.69 19.69 -12.58
C VAL A 283 -14.12 20.76 -11.65
N TYR A 284 -14.31 20.67 -10.34
CA TYR A 284 -13.77 21.64 -9.38
C TYR A 284 -12.24 21.56 -9.27
N GLU A 285 -11.66 20.37 -9.33
CA GLU A 285 -10.21 20.14 -9.36
C GLU A 285 -9.59 20.73 -10.65
N GLU A 286 -10.19 20.51 -11.83
CA GLU A 286 -9.73 21.16 -13.06
C GLU A 286 -9.91 22.69 -13.01
N LEU A 287 -11.01 23.21 -12.43
CA LEU A 287 -11.22 24.66 -12.21
C LEU A 287 -10.26 25.28 -11.18
N CYS A 288 -9.68 24.49 -10.28
CA CYS A 288 -8.62 24.94 -9.38
C CYS A 288 -7.28 25.04 -10.11
N LYS A 289 -6.96 24.09 -11.01
CA LYS A 289 -5.75 24.16 -11.86
C LYS A 289 -5.78 25.37 -12.79
N LEU A 290 -6.92 25.61 -13.46
CA LEU A 290 -7.15 26.77 -14.33
C LEU A 290 -7.08 28.14 -13.62
N ARG A 291 -6.94 28.16 -12.28
CA ARG A 291 -6.86 29.39 -11.49
C ARG A 291 -5.47 29.69 -10.92
N GLN A 292 -4.45 28.89 -11.25
CA GLN A 292 -3.11 29.04 -10.66
C GLN A 292 -1.96 29.34 -11.65
N GLU A 293 -2.10 29.12 -12.96
CA GLU A 293 -1.04 29.40 -13.93
C GLU A 293 -1.60 29.95 -15.25
N ASP A 294 -1.00 31.02 -15.77
CA ASP A 294 -1.21 31.50 -17.14
C ASP A 294 -0.55 30.52 -18.12
N VAL A 295 -1.34 29.67 -18.79
CA VAL A 295 -0.82 28.59 -19.65
C VAL A 295 -1.38 28.68 -21.07
N GLU A 296 -0.49 28.75 -22.07
CA GLU A 296 -0.84 28.60 -23.49
C GLU A 296 -1.47 27.24 -23.78
N ILE A 297 -2.64 27.25 -24.42
CA ILE A 297 -3.43 26.05 -24.68
C ILE A 297 -2.80 25.24 -25.82
N ARG A 298 -2.25 24.06 -25.52
CA ARG A 298 -2.20 22.97 -26.49
C ARG A 298 -3.50 22.18 -26.39
N GLN A 299 -4.29 22.21 -27.45
CA GLN A 299 -5.46 21.34 -27.59
C GLN A 299 -4.98 19.91 -27.88
N ASP A 300 -5.22 18.99 -26.95
CA ASP A 300 -5.23 17.56 -27.23
C ASP A 300 -6.54 16.95 -26.75
N GLU A 301 -7.47 16.76 -27.68
CA GLU A 301 -8.82 16.26 -27.42
C GLU A 301 -8.83 14.75 -27.11
N THR A 302 -7.71 14.04 -27.33
CA THR A 302 -7.63 12.57 -27.18
C THR A 302 -7.69 12.11 -25.73
N ALA A 303 -7.14 12.89 -24.79
CA ALA A 303 -7.12 12.55 -23.36
C ALA A 303 -8.53 12.42 -22.74
N THR A 304 -9.49 13.20 -23.23
CA THR A 304 -10.89 13.15 -22.80
C THR A 304 -11.58 11.86 -23.26
N PHE A 305 -11.30 11.42 -24.50
CA PHE A 305 -11.94 10.24 -25.07
C PHE A 305 -11.37 8.93 -24.48
N VAL A 306 -10.06 8.86 -24.24
CA VAL A 306 -9.41 7.71 -23.59
C VAL A 306 -9.90 7.52 -22.15
N ARG A 307 -10.11 8.61 -21.39
CA ARG A 307 -10.75 8.56 -20.07
C ARG A 307 -12.13 7.90 -20.12
N VAL A 308 -12.99 8.28 -21.05
CA VAL A 308 -14.34 7.68 -21.20
C VAL A 308 -14.29 6.17 -21.49
N VAL A 309 -13.31 5.72 -22.29
CA VAL A 309 -13.17 4.30 -22.64
C VAL A 309 -12.63 3.46 -21.47
N LEU A 310 -11.62 3.93 -20.73
CA LEU A 310 -11.10 3.23 -19.54
C LEU A 310 -12.12 3.19 -18.39
N MET A 311 -13.01 4.19 -18.29
CA MET A 311 -14.11 4.22 -17.32
C MET A 311 -15.23 3.20 -17.60
N SER A 312 -15.18 2.45 -18.72
CA SER A 312 -16.22 1.48 -19.08
C SER A 312 -16.06 0.09 -18.42
N HIS A 313 -14.94 -0.20 -17.76
CA HIS A 313 -14.66 -1.52 -17.16
C HIS A 313 -14.38 -1.50 -15.66
N THR A 314 -14.33 -0.33 -15.02
CA THR A 314 -14.34 -0.21 -13.56
C THR A 314 -15.51 0.68 -13.13
N ASN A 315 -16.37 0.15 -12.25
CA ASN A 315 -17.47 0.95 -11.69
C ASN A 315 -16.90 1.99 -10.72
N VAL A 316 -16.56 3.18 -11.22
CA VAL A 316 -15.95 4.28 -10.44
C VAL A 316 -16.67 4.57 -9.10
N PRO A 317 -18.02 4.52 -8.98
CA PRO A 317 -18.71 4.67 -7.70
C PRO A 317 -18.39 3.56 -6.67
N VAL A 318 -18.15 2.32 -7.12
CA VAL A 318 -17.78 1.16 -6.29
C VAL A 318 -16.37 1.34 -5.72
N ALA A 319 -15.42 1.72 -6.59
CA ALA A 319 -14.05 2.02 -6.14
C ALA A 319 -14.01 3.16 -5.11
N CYS A 320 -14.81 4.22 -5.28
CA CYS A 320 -14.89 5.30 -4.29
C CYS A 320 -15.39 4.82 -2.92
N GLY A 321 -16.41 3.96 -2.89
CA GLY A 321 -16.94 3.35 -1.67
C GLY A 321 -15.86 2.58 -0.92
N HIS A 322 -15.17 1.69 -1.62
CA HIS A 322 -14.06 0.89 -1.08
C HIS A 322 -12.95 1.75 -0.47
N MET A 323 -12.56 2.82 -1.17
CA MET A 323 -11.53 3.78 -0.73
C MET A 323 -11.94 4.66 0.47
N ARG A 324 -13.11 4.47 1.07
CA ARG A 324 -13.52 5.23 2.27
C ARG A 324 -12.96 4.65 3.56
N ALA A 325 -12.74 3.34 3.68
CA ALA A 325 -12.25 2.75 4.93
C ALA A 325 -10.91 3.35 5.40
N TRP A 326 -9.91 3.43 4.52
CA TRP A 326 -8.63 4.06 4.89
C TRP A 326 -8.73 5.56 5.13
N LYS A 327 -9.69 6.26 4.51
CA LYS A 327 -9.93 7.70 4.74
C LYS A 327 -10.49 7.94 6.13
N TYR A 328 -11.52 7.19 6.53
CA TYR A 328 -12.08 7.25 7.88
C TYR A 328 -11.03 6.86 8.93
N TYR A 329 -10.23 5.82 8.65
CA TYR A 329 -9.14 5.44 9.53
C TYR A 329 -8.10 6.55 9.69
N ALA A 330 -7.56 7.11 8.61
CA ALA A 330 -6.58 8.20 8.66
C ALA A 330 -7.14 9.44 9.39
N GLU A 331 -8.43 9.76 9.24
CA GLU A 331 -9.08 10.84 9.98
C GLU A 331 -9.14 10.54 11.49
N SER A 332 -9.48 9.31 11.88
CA SER A 332 -9.56 8.85 13.28
C SER A 332 -8.22 8.91 14.03
N VAL A 333 -7.09 8.76 13.32
CA VAL A 333 -5.74 8.91 13.90
C VAL A 333 -5.53 10.35 14.44
N ASN A 334 -6.11 11.36 13.78
CA ASN A 334 -6.04 12.76 14.22
C ASN A 334 -7.15 13.13 15.21
N ASN A 335 -8.30 12.46 15.15
CA ASN A 335 -9.44 12.69 16.04
C ASN A 335 -9.99 11.35 16.56
N GLU A 336 -9.43 10.90 17.67
CA GLU A 336 -9.75 9.62 18.33
C GLU A 336 -11.25 9.50 18.67
N MET A 337 -11.86 10.61 19.07
CA MET A 337 -13.27 10.70 19.46
C MET A 337 -14.20 11.03 18.28
N GLY A 338 -13.66 11.11 17.05
CA GLY A 338 -14.37 11.63 15.87
C GLY A 338 -15.44 10.72 15.29
N PHE A 339 -15.37 9.42 15.59
CA PHE A 339 -16.27 8.41 15.02
C PHE A 339 -16.93 7.52 16.10
N PRO A 340 -17.76 8.07 16.99
CA PRO A 340 -18.51 7.27 17.94
C PRO A 340 -19.45 6.31 17.19
N ALA A 341 -19.36 5.02 17.53
CA ALA A 341 -20.13 3.94 16.96
C ALA A 341 -20.94 3.24 18.05
N VAL A 342 -22.21 2.95 17.77
CA VAL A 342 -23.13 2.31 18.72
C VAL A 342 -23.40 0.88 18.27
N GLN A 343 -23.15 -0.10 19.15
CA GLN A 343 -23.45 -1.50 18.89
C GLN A 343 -24.95 -1.67 18.65
N CYS A 344 -25.31 -2.33 17.55
CA CYS A 344 -26.70 -2.45 17.13
C CYS A 344 -26.93 -3.72 16.31
N LYS A 345 -28.09 -4.38 16.48
CA LYS A 345 -28.42 -5.65 15.81
C LYS A 345 -28.37 -5.57 14.28
N ASN A 346 -28.73 -4.42 13.71
CA ASN A 346 -28.65 -4.14 12.27
C ASN A 346 -28.85 -2.64 11.98
N TRP A 347 -28.56 -2.24 10.74
CA TRP A 347 -28.70 -0.85 10.28
C TRP A 347 -30.12 -0.28 10.39
N LEU A 348 -31.17 -1.09 10.22
CA LEU A 348 -32.57 -0.64 10.33
C LEU A 348 -32.94 -0.25 11.77
N ASN A 349 -32.48 -1.02 12.76
CA ASN A 349 -32.65 -0.69 14.18
C ASN A 349 -31.87 0.58 14.56
N TYR A 350 -30.66 0.77 14.02
CA TYR A 350 -29.87 1.99 14.23
C TYR A 350 -30.60 3.21 13.64
N LYS A 351 -31.02 3.12 12.36
CA LYS A 351 -31.75 4.18 11.66
C LYS A 351 -33.12 4.53 12.24
N SER A 352 -33.75 3.62 12.99
CA SER A 352 -35.03 3.84 13.68
C SER A 352 -34.87 4.25 15.15
N GLY A 353 -33.64 4.55 15.61
CA GLY A 353 -33.39 5.06 16.96
C GLY A 353 -33.49 4.00 18.07
N LYS A 354 -33.58 2.71 17.73
CA LYS A 354 -33.72 1.61 18.71
C LYS A 354 -32.42 1.25 19.43
N CYS A 355 -31.28 1.77 18.95
CA CYS A 355 -29.96 1.53 19.52
C CYS A 355 -29.45 2.86 20.09
N ILE A 356 -29.64 3.04 21.40
CA ILE A 356 -29.25 4.23 22.15
C ILE A 356 -27.79 4.09 22.60
N ALA A 357 -27.00 5.15 22.47
CA ALA A 357 -25.62 5.19 22.94
C ALA A 357 -25.54 5.17 24.47
N SER A 358 -24.70 4.31 25.01
CA SER A 358 -24.40 4.17 26.44
C SER A 358 -22.94 3.73 26.62
N ARG A 359 -22.40 3.83 27.83
CA ARG A 359 -20.98 3.47 28.11
C ARG A 359 -20.63 2.01 27.81
N GLY A 360 -21.60 1.09 27.86
CA GLY A 360 -21.38 -0.36 27.64
C GLY A 360 -21.74 -0.86 26.24
N ASN A 361 -22.03 0.03 25.28
CA ASN A 361 -22.33 -0.34 23.89
C ASN A 361 -21.84 0.70 22.87
N THR A 362 -20.92 1.58 23.27
CA THR A 362 -20.33 2.62 22.40
C THR A 362 -18.84 2.38 22.30
N ASP A 363 -18.30 2.44 21.08
CA ASP A 363 -16.86 2.39 20.78
C ASP A 363 -16.51 3.53 19.80
N PHE A 364 -15.25 3.65 19.40
CA PHE A 364 -14.77 4.64 18.45
C PHE A 364 -14.14 3.97 17.23
N MET A 365 -14.74 4.17 16.06
CA MET A 365 -14.26 3.53 14.82
C MET A 365 -12.87 4.05 14.42
N GLY A 366 -11.97 3.10 14.14
CA GLY A 366 -10.62 3.39 13.65
C GLY A 366 -9.57 3.36 14.76
N PHE A 367 -8.68 4.35 14.80
CA PHE A 367 -7.50 4.33 15.67
C PHE A 367 -7.81 4.03 17.14
N ALA A 368 -8.86 4.64 17.69
CA ALA A 368 -9.26 4.51 19.09
C ALA A 368 -10.11 3.25 19.40
N ALA A 369 -10.38 2.39 18.42
CA ALA A 369 -11.14 1.17 18.64
C ALA A 369 -10.45 0.26 19.67
N SER A 370 -11.23 -0.30 20.58
CA SER A 370 -10.73 -1.09 21.70
C SER A 370 -11.48 -2.40 21.88
N LYS A 371 -10.85 -3.42 22.46
CA LYS A 371 -11.54 -4.66 22.83
C LYS A 371 -12.25 -4.46 24.17
N GLN A 372 -13.57 -4.32 24.14
CA GLN A 372 -14.43 -4.20 25.34
C GLN A 372 -14.58 -5.53 26.09
#